data_AF-A0A927XF50-F1
#
_entry.id   AF-A0A927XF50-F1
#
_cell.length_a   1.000
_cell.length_b   1.000
_cell.length_c   1.000
_cell.angle_alpha   90.00
_cell.angle_beta   90.00
_cell.angle_gamma   90.00
#
_symmetry.space_group_name_H-M   'P 1'
#
loop_
_entity.id
_entity.type
_entity.pdbx_description
1 polymer ?
#
loop_
_entity_poly.entity_id
_entity_poly.type
_entity_poly.pdbx_seq_one_letter_code
_entity_poly.pdbx_strand_id
1 'polypeptide(L)'
;MELEKFKKKKNTPSIKLMVISFSAIVVFIFLFLVYKSHAFYKVSESHDIIKAKVGNFVYNINYDLDGGSLPEGVSNPTSYSSVGETTIANPVKEGYTFKGWEGFSRNLFNPENAEEGFIDDVTGNILNHENNISANSGFIEIKSSTPYTIQPRLSSGNWGAFYDTNKTFVSGFTYYGSQTIVSPANAKYIRFTISYSNSNPDWSTTTQLEEGDTATEWEPHLKKDLTIPKFTRGNISLKAIWEPNTYTVTFDANGGSVSTASKEVVYGQAYDNLPTPTREGYTFKGWHGKNMFNEEDVVQDAYIQIEDGMPIHWDDGVNKWNYSNYILVEANKTYTFNPNSSAGNQYTSHSIYDVNKNFIKGFNTGLQTMVMPSNAKYIRVSYRRSNSSNVQLEEGDTATAYEPYYITSTTEVVQANDHTLKAIWKQN
;
A
#
# COMPACT_ATOMS: atom_id res chain seq x y z
N MET A 1 4.50 -34.86 40.98
CA MET A 1 4.83 -34.39 42.33
C MET A 1 3.82 -33.30 42.67
N GLU A 2 3.05 -33.53 43.74
CA GLU A 2 1.99 -32.72 44.38
C GLU A 2 0.85 -32.07 43.56
N LEU A 3 -0.37 -32.60 43.78
CA LEU A 3 -1.64 -31.89 43.54
C LEU A 3 -1.96 -31.05 44.79
N GLU A 4 -1.87 -29.72 44.69
CA GLU A 4 -2.49 -28.84 45.69
C GLU A 4 -4.01 -28.82 45.54
N LYS A 5 -4.71 -29.11 46.64
CA LYS A 5 -6.17 -29.02 46.76
C LYS A 5 -6.62 -27.55 46.80
N PHE A 6 -7.19 -27.04 45.72
CA PHE A 6 -7.89 -25.76 45.75
C PHE A 6 -9.22 -25.87 46.53
N LYS A 7 -9.29 -25.21 47.70
CA LYS A 7 -10.53 -24.96 48.44
C LYS A 7 -11.46 -24.05 47.63
N LYS A 8 -12.72 -24.47 47.50
CA LYS A 8 -13.82 -23.79 46.82
C LYS A 8 -14.09 -22.42 47.47
N LYS A 9 -13.65 -21.32 46.85
CA LYS A 9 -14.06 -19.95 47.26
C LYS A 9 -15.48 -19.69 46.71
N LYS A 10 -16.41 -19.41 47.62
CA LYS A 10 -17.81 -19.06 47.35
C LYS A 10 -17.86 -17.67 46.71
N ASN A 11 -18.77 -17.47 45.76
CA ASN A 11 -19.10 -16.26 44.99
C ASN A 11 -18.38 -16.09 43.64
N THR A 12 -18.92 -16.77 42.63
CA THR A 12 -18.85 -16.35 41.22
C THR A 12 -20.28 -16.42 40.69
N PRO A 13 -20.81 -15.40 39.98
CA PRO A 13 -22.19 -15.42 39.50
C PRO A 13 -22.37 -16.58 38.51
N SER A 14 -23.19 -17.56 38.88
CA SER A 14 -23.55 -18.70 38.04
C SER A 14 -24.77 -18.34 37.20
N ILE A 15 -24.65 -18.40 35.88
CA ILE A 15 -25.81 -18.40 34.99
C ILE A 15 -26.50 -19.77 35.16
N LYS A 16 -27.71 -19.78 35.73
CA LYS A 16 -28.56 -20.98 35.80
C LYS A 16 -29.20 -21.18 34.42
N LEU A 17 -28.73 -22.17 33.64
CA LEU A 17 -29.58 -22.76 32.60
C LEU A 17 -30.39 -23.89 33.23
N MET A 18 -31.72 -23.76 33.17
CA MET A 18 -32.66 -24.82 33.53
C MET A 18 -32.66 -25.86 32.40
N VAL A 19 -32.13 -27.05 32.66
CA VAL A 19 -32.13 -28.15 31.67
C VAL A 19 -33.35 -29.02 31.92
N ILE A 20 -34.28 -29.02 30.96
CA ILE A 20 -35.37 -29.99 30.85
C ILE A 20 -34.75 -31.27 30.29
N SER A 21 -35.13 -32.43 30.83
CA SER A 21 -34.57 -33.74 30.46
C SER A 21 -34.72 -34.01 28.95
N PHE A 22 -33.62 -34.25 28.24
CA PHE A 22 -33.64 -34.71 26.86
C PHE A 22 -33.16 -36.15 26.72
N SER A 23 -33.77 -36.88 25.78
CA SER A 23 -33.42 -38.26 25.41
C SER A 23 -32.05 -38.34 24.72
N ALA A 24 -31.46 -39.55 24.67
CA ALA A 24 -30.11 -39.86 24.21
C ALA A 24 -29.68 -39.28 22.84
N ILE A 25 -30.63 -38.86 22.00
CA ILE A 25 -30.40 -38.23 20.69
C ILE A 25 -29.75 -36.83 20.83
N VAL A 26 -30.05 -36.08 21.90
CA VAL A 26 -29.49 -34.73 22.12
C VAL A 26 -28.04 -34.77 22.59
N VAL A 27 -27.62 -35.86 23.25
CA VAL A 27 -26.22 -36.08 23.66
C VAL A 27 -25.31 -36.26 22.43
N PHE A 28 -25.81 -36.87 21.36
CA PHE A 28 -25.08 -37.02 20.10
C PHE A 28 -24.91 -35.70 19.35
N ILE A 29 -25.92 -34.83 19.34
CA ILE A 29 -25.85 -33.48 18.74
C ILE A 29 -24.84 -32.61 19.50
N PHE A 30 -24.79 -32.73 20.83
CA PHE A 30 -23.79 -32.05 21.65
C PHE A 30 -22.37 -32.57 21.42
N LEU A 31 -22.17 -33.89 21.23
CA LEU A 31 -20.87 -34.46 20.88
C LEU A 31 -20.38 -34.01 19.49
N PHE A 32 -21.29 -33.83 18.52
CA PHE A 32 -20.95 -33.40 17.17
C PHE A 32 -20.50 -31.92 17.12
N LEU A 33 -21.14 -31.05 17.91
CA LEU A 33 -20.69 -29.67 18.15
C LEU A 33 -19.34 -29.62 18.87
N VAL A 34 -19.07 -30.58 19.76
CA VAL A 34 -17.81 -30.71 20.51
C VAL A 34 -16.64 -31.16 19.61
N TYR A 35 -16.86 -32.01 18.60
CA TYR A 35 -15.79 -32.48 17.71
C TYR A 35 -15.21 -31.37 16.82
N LYS A 36 -16.03 -30.40 16.37
CA LYS A 36 -15.53 -29.21 15.64
C LYS A 36 -14.69 -28.27 16.54
N SER A 37 -14.71 -28.41 17.88
CA SER A 37 -14.08 -27.47 18.82
C SER A 37 -12.69 -27.87 19.36
N HIS A 38 -12.24 -29.11 19.15
CA HIS A 38 -10.96 -29.66 19.63
C HIS A 38 -10.63 -29.33 21.11
N ALA A 39 -11.64 -29.18 21.97
CA ALA A 39 -11.43 -28.98 23.40
C ALA A 39 -11.32 -30.35 24.11
N PHE A 40 -10.32 -30.51 24.97
CA PHE A 40 -10.18 -31.68 25.84
C PHE A 40 -11.15 -31.55 27.03
N TYR A 41 -12.07 -32.49 27.16
CA TYR A 41 -12.99 -32.56 28.30
C TYR A 41 -12.66 -33.77 29.17
N LYS A 42 -12.58 -33.57 30.49
CA LYS A 42 -12.54 -34.67 31.46
C LYS A 42 -13.98 -34.93 31.90
N VAL A 43 -14.56 -36.03 31.45
CA VAL A 43 -15.89 -36.48 31.88
C VAL A 43 -15.73 -37.24 33.20
N SER A 44 -16.39 -36.78 34.27
CA SER A 44 -16.55 -37.57 35.50
C SER A 44 -18.03 -37.89 35.69
N GLU A 45 -18.35 -39.13 36.07
CA GLU A 45 -19.67 -39.78 36.05
C GLU A 45 -20.75 -39.22 36.99
N SER A 46 -20.69 -37.95 37.40
CA SER A 46 -21.77 -37.33 38.18
C SER A 46 -22.32 -36.13 37.44
N HIS A 47 -23.65 -36.08 37.34
CA HIS A 47 -24.61 -35.08 36.83
C HIS A 47 -24.30 -33.57 36.97
N ASP A 48 -23.05 -33.15 36.89
CA ASP A 48 -22.60 -31.80 37.14
C ASP A 48 -22.02 -31.20 35.85
N ILE A 49 -22.70 -30.16 35.38
CA ILE A 49 -22.21 -29.02 34.58
C ILE A 49 -20.81 -29.25 33.98
N ILE A 50 -20.73 -29.52 32.67
CA ILE A 50 -19.48 -29.46 31.92
C ILE A 50 -18.98 -28.01 31.97
N LYS A 51 -18.04 -27.71 32.85
CA LYS A 51 -17.30 -26.45 32.83
C LYS A 51 -16.21 -26.57 31.76
N ALA A 52 -16.52 -26.15 30.54
CA ALA A 52 -15.51 -25.95 29.52
C ALA A 52 -14.57 -24.84 29.99
N LYS A 53 -13.30 -25.17 30.28
CA LYS A 53 -12.25 -24.17 30.45
C LYS A 53 -11.71 -23.88 29.06
N VAL A 54 -12.06 -22.73 28.48
CA VAL A 54 -11.45 -22.28 27.22
C VAL A 54 -9.98 -22.05 27.51
N GLY A 55 -9.11 -22.82 26.86
CA GLY A 55 -7.67 -22.58 26.91
C GLY A 55 -7.38 -21.19 26.36
N ASN A 56 -6.63 -20.39 27.11
CA ASN A 56 -6.12 -19.13 26.60
C ASN A 56 -4.86 -19.43 25.77
N PHE A 57 -5.03 -19.56 24.46
CA PHE A 57 -3.92 -19.79 23.54
C PHE A 57 -3.48 -18.45 22.95
N VAL A 58 -2.16 -18.26 22.88
CA VAL A 58 -1.55 -17.08 22.26
C VAL A 58 -0.94 -17.51 20.94
N TYR A 59 -1.24 -16.76 19.88
CA TYR A 59 -0.73 -17.00 18.53
C TYR A 59 -0.01 -15.76 18.01
N ASN A 60 0.98 -15.96 17.15
CA ASN A 60 1.79 -14.87 16.60
C ASN A 60 1.11 -14.21 15.40
N ILE A 61 1.38 -12.92 15.22
CA ILE A 61 1.02 -12.15 14.03
C ILE A 61 2.30 -11.66 13.37
N ASN A 62 2.45 -11.95 12.08
CA ASN A 62 3.52 -11.42 11.25
C ASN A 62 2.95 -10.41 10.27
N TYR A 63 3.69 -9.33 10.01
CA TYR A 63 3.28 -8.25 9.11
C TYR A 63 4.29 -8.09 7.98
N ASP A 64 3.80 -8.01 6.76
CA ASP A 64 4.50 -7.43 5.61
C ASP A 64 3.78 -6.13 5.25
N LEU A 65 4.45 -4.99 5.46
CA LEU A 65 3.87 -3.66 5.18
C LEU A 65 4.04 -3.24 3.72
N ASP A 66 4.76 -4.03 2.90
CA ASP A 66 5.01 -3.74 1.49
C ASP A 66 5.52 -2.30 1.24
N GLY A 67 6.55 -1.91 2.02
CA GLY A 67 7.16 -0.57 1.98
C GLY A 67 6.37 0.54 2.66
N GLY A 68 5.20 0.25 3.24
CA GLY A 68 4.48 1.17 4.13
C GLY A 68 5.04 1.19 5.56
N SER A 69 4.49 2.08 6.38
CA SER A 69 4.80 2.21 7.80
C SER A 69 3.51 2.40 8.62
N LEU A 70 3.57 2.22 9.93
CA LEU A 70 2.46 2.62 10.79
C LEU A 70 2.53 4.13 11.07
N PRO A 71 1.38 4.80 11.30
CA PRO A 71 1.38 6.19 11.74
C PRO A 71 2.25 6.42 12.97
N GLU A 72 2.78 7.64 13.12
CA GLU A 72 3.63 7.98 14.26
C GLU A 72 2.94 7.69 15.60
N GLY A 73 3.66 7.02 16.51
CA GLY A 73 3.13 6.62 17.81
C GLY A 73 2.17 5.42 17.80
N VAL A 74 1.90 4.83 16.63
CA VAL A 74 1.03 3.64 16.49
C VAL A 74 1.86 2.37 16.35
N SER A 75 1.49 1.32 17.08
CA SER A 75 2.11 0.00 16.98
C SER A 75 1.05 -1.09 16.86
N ASN A 76 1.32 -2.08 16.01
CA ASN A 76 0.51 -3.28 15.92
C ASN A 76 1.00 -4.37 16.90
N PRO A 77 0.08 -5.17 17.47
CA PRO A 77 0.45 -6.26 18.37
C PRO A 77 1.15 -7.40 17.61
N THR A 78 2.17 -8.01 18.19
CA THR A 78 2.88 -9.16 17.59
C THR A 78 2.23 -10.51 17.89
N SER A 79 1.18 -10.52 18.72
CA SER A 79 0.43 -11.72 19.07
C SER A 79 -1.01 -11.38 19.48
N TYR A 80 -1.89 -12.37 19.43
CA TYR A 80 -3.26 -12.26 19.93
C TYR A 80 -3.65 -13.49 20.75
N SER A 81 -4.70 -13.35 21.55
CA SER A 81 -5.21 -14.42 22.41
C SER A 81 -6.55 -14.96 21.89
N SER A 82 -6.78 -16.27 21.99
CA SER A 82 -8.02 -16.90 21.52
C SER A 82 -9.28 -16.52 22.32
N VAL A 83 -9.15 -15.72 23.38
CA VAL A 83 -10.26 -15.31 24.26
C VAL A 83 -10.55 -13.81 24.21
N GLY A 84 -9.68 -13.04 23.53
CA GLY A 84 -9.82 -11.60 23.34
C GLY A 84 -10.04 -11.24 21.87
N GLU A 85 -10.47 -10.02 21.64
CA GLU A 85 -10.44 -9.41 20.30
C GLU A 85 -9.14 -8.62 20.16
N THR A 86 -8.67 -8.45 18.93
CA THR A 86 -7.43 -7.71 18.67
C THR A 86 -7.59 -6.90 17.39
N THR A 87 -7.57 -5.58 17.53
CA THR A 87 -7.66 -4.65 16.40
C THR A 87 -6.27 -4.37 15.84
N ILE A 88 -6.19 -4.34 14.52
CA ILE A 88 -4.97 -4.06 13.77
C ILE A 88 -5.10 -2.67 13.16
N ALA A 89 -4.12 -1.80 13.42
CA ALA A 89 -4.08 -0.46 12.84
C ALA A 89 -3.68 -0.52 11.35
N ASN A 90 -4.23 0.40 10.58
CA ASN A 90 -3.94 0.54 9.16
C ASN A 90 -2.59 1.25 8.96
N PRO A 91 -1.72 0.73 8.07
CA PRO A 91 -0.49 1.40 7.72
C PRO A 91 -0.76 2.59 6.78
N VAL A 92 0.27 3.39 6.55
CA VAL A 92 0.32 4.47 5.57
C VAL A 92 1.51 4.27 4.62
N LYS A 93 1.39 4.76 3.38
CA LYS A 93 2.44 4.76 2.36
C LYS A 93 2.24 5.98 1.47
N GLU A 94 3.19 6.89 1.43
CA GLU A 94 3.08 8.15 0.69
C GLU A 94 2.83 7.88 -0.80
N GLY A 95 1.84 8.57 -1.39
CA GLY A 95 1.44 8.37 -2.79
C GLY A 95 0.57 7.15 -3.06
N TYR A 96 0.18 6.38 -2.03
CA TYR A 96 -0.67 5.20 -2.18
C TYR A 96 -1.87 5.21 -1.24
N THR A 97 -2.96 4.59 -1.68
CA THR A 97 -4.15 4.29 -0.88
C THR A 97 -4.07 2.86 -0.33
N PHE A 98 -4.26 2.71 0.99
CA PHE A 98 -4.36 1.39 1.62
C PHE A 98 -5.69 0.71 1.25
N LYS A 99 -5.60 -0.42 0.52
CA LYS A 99 -6.75 -1.21 0.09
C LYS A 99 -7.20 -2.21 1.16
N GLY A 100 -6.29 -2.67 2.02
CA GLY A 100 -6.58 -3.52 3.16
C GLY A 100 -5.51 -4.58 3.43
N TRP A 101 -5.72 -5.34 4.49
CA TRP A 101 -4.92 -6.51 4.85
C TRP A 101 -5.38 -7.74 4.07
N GLU A 102 -4.43 -8.39 3.40
CA GLU A 102 -4.56 -9.74 2.86
C GLU A 102 -4.12 -10.79 3.90
N GLY A 103 -4.65 -12.01 3.81
CA GLY A 103 -4.22 -13.15 4.63
C GLY A 103 -5.12 -13.47 5.83
N PHE A 104 -6.22 -12.73 6.02
CA PHE A 104 -7.19 -12.98 7.10
C PHE A 104 -8.63 -13.24 6.63
N SER A 105 -9.03 -12.68 5.49
CA SER A 105 -10.41 -12.83 5.01
C SER A 105 -10.75 -14.30 4.71
N ARG A 106 -11.98 -14.69 5.03
CA ARG A 106 -12.60 -15.95 4.59
C ARG A 106 -12.83 -15.96 3.09
N ASN A 107 -13.02 -14.78 2.49
CA ASN A 107 -13.21 -14.66 1.06
C ASN A 107 -11.88 -14.79 0.33
N LEU A 108 -11.67 -15.97 -0.25
CA LEU A 108 -10.49 -16.32 -1.04
C LEU A 108 -10.52 -15.69 -2.44
N PHE A 109 -11.67 -15.18 -2.88
CA PHE A 109 -11.82 -14.57 -4.19
C PHE A 109 -11.35 -13.12 -4.18
N ASN A 110 -10.27 -12.84 -4.92
CA ASN A 110 -9.80 -11.47 -5.18
C ASN A 110 -10.35 -10.98 -6.53
N PRO A 111 -11.25 -9.97 -6.55
CA PRO A 111 -11.83 -9.46 -7.79
C PRO A 111 -10.81 -8.75 -8.69
N GLU A 112 -9.72 -8.20 -8.16
CA GLU A 112 -8.67 -7.52 -8.95
C GLU A 112 -7.93 -8.48 -9.89
N ASN A 113 -7.98 -9.79 -9.60
CA ASN A 113 -7.37 -10.83 -10.41
C ASN A 113 -8.35 -11.45 -11.42
N ALA A 114 -9.56 -10.90 -11.59
CA ALA A 114 -10.52 -11.45 -12.53
C ALA A 114 -10.12 -11.13 -13.98
N GLU A 115 -10.42 -12.08 -14.86
CA GLU A 115 -10.17 -12.00 -16.29
C GLU A 115 -11.51 -11.98 -17.04
N GLU A 116 -11.56 -11.37 -18.23
CA GLU A 116 -12.74 -11.41 -19.08
C GLU A 116 -13.01 -12.85 -19.58
N GLY A 117 -14.29 -13.21 -19.66
CA GLY A 117 -14.73 -14.51 -20.18
C GLY A 117 -15.34 -15.42 -19.11
N PHE A 118 -15.63 -16.67 -19.48
CA PHE A 118 -16.15 -17.69 -18.59
C PHE A 118 -15.32 -18.98 -18.68
N ILE A 119 -15.38 -19.80 -17.63
CA ILE A 119 -14.72 -21.10 -17.62
C ILE A 119 -15.53 -22.11 -18.41
N ASP A 120 -14.89 -22.80 -19.34
CA ASP A 120 -15.38 -24.05 -19.89
C ASP A 120 -15.11 -25.19 -18.87
N ASP A 121 -16.16 -25.78 -18.30
CA ASP A 121 -16.05 -26.87 -17.34
C ASP A 121 -15.61 -28.20 -17.98
N VAL A 122 -15.54 -28.29 -19.31
CA VAL A 122 -15.02 -29.48 -19.99
C VAL A 122 -13.50 -29.41 -20.16
N THR A 123 -12.96 -28.23 -20.45
CA THR A 123 -11.53 -28.07 -20.79
C THR A 123 -10.72 -27.26 -19.78
N GLY A 124 -11.37 -26.49 -18.92
CA GLY A 124 -10.73 -25.53 -18.02
C GLY A 124 -10.19 -24.29 -18.73
N ASN A 125 -10.48 -24.10 -20.01
CA ASN A 125 -10.07 -22.90 -20.72
C ASN A 125 -11.04 -21.75 -20.45
N ILE A 126 -10.55 -20.53 -20.65
CA ILE A 126 -11.42 -19.35 -20.68
C ILE A 126 -11.95 -19.21 -22.11
N LEU A 127 -13.27 -19.10 -22.22
CA LEU A 127 -13.95 -18.79 -23.47
C LEU A 127 -14.54 -17.38 -23.40
N ASN A 128 -14.52 -16.71 -24.54
CA ASN A 128 -15.15 -15.41 -24.74
C ASN A 128 -16.36 -15.58 -25.67
N HIS A 129 -17.44 -14.86 -25.38
CA HIS A 129 -18.63 -14.85 -26.25
C HIS A 129 -19.10 -13.41 -26.41
N GLU A 130 -19.32 -12.98 -27.65
CA GLU A 130 -19.57 -11.58 -28.04
C GLU A 130 -20.75 -10.91 -27.29
N ASN A 131 -21.66 -11.72 -26.72
CA ASN A 131 -22.86 -11.25 -26.02
C ASN A 131 -22.94 -11.67 -24.54
N ASN A 132 -21.92 -12.35 -24.00
CA ASN A 132 -22.00 -12.88 -22.63
C ASN A 132 -21.15 -12.04 -21.67
N ILE A 133 -21.81 -11.51 -20.64
CA ILE A 133 -21.22 -10.58 -19.69
C ILE A 133 -20.79 -11.39 -18.47
N SER A 134 -19.58 -11.92 -18.54
CA SER A 134 -19.01 -12.78 -17.52
C SER A 134 -17.55 -12.42 -17.30
N ALA A 135 -17.16 -12.46 -16.04
CA ALA A 135 -15.77 -12.46 -15.63
C ALA A 135 -15.44 -13.86 -15.14
N ASN A 136 -14.17 -14.20 -15.08
CA ASN A 136 -13.70 -15.42 -14.48
C ASN A 136 -12.66 -15.08 -13.43
N SER A 137 -12.65 -15.80 -12.32
CA SER A 137 -11.64 -15.60 -11.30
C SER A 137 -10.22 -15.90 -11.82
N GLY A 138 -9.24 -15.25 -11.22
CA GLY A 138 -7.86 -15.75 -11.26
C GLY A 138 -7.76 -17.16 -10.66
N PHE A 139 -6.57 -17.75 -10.72
CA PHE A 139 -6.29 -19.00 -10.02
C PHE A 139 -6.29 -18.76 -8.51
N ILE A 140 -7.27 -19.32 -7.81
CA ILE A 140 -7.37 -19.22 -6.35
C ILE A 140 -6.80 -20.50 -5.75
N GLU A 141 -5.83 -20.36 -4.85
CA GLU A 141 -5.20 -21.49 -4.18
C GLU A 141 -6.17 -22.14 -3.19
N ILE A 142 -6.25 -23.47 -3.24
CA ILE A 142 -7.11 -24.29 -2.39
C ILE A 142 -6.36 -25.53 -1.89
N LYS A 143 -6.93 -26.18 -0.88
CA LYS A 143 -6.53 -27.49 -0.40
C LYS A 143 -7.28 -28.55 -1.17
N SER A 144 -6.63 -29.67 -1.47
CA SER A 144 -7.25 -30.85 -2.08
C SER A 144 -8.21 -31.55 -1.11
N SER A 145 -9.22 -32.25 -1.63
CA SER A 145 -10.18 -33.03 -0.83
C SER A 145 -10.86 -32.23 0.30
N THR A 146 -11.07 -30.94 0.06
CA THR A 146 -11.54 -29.97 1.06
C THR A 146 -12.84 -29.32 0.55
N PRO A 147 -13.87 -29.17 1.41
CA PRO A 147 -15.08 -28.46 1.02
C PRO A 147 -14.83 -26.96 0.92
N TYR A 148 -15.43 -26.35 -0.10
CA TYR A 148 -15.48 -24.91 -0.32
C TYR A 148 -16.91 -24.51 -0.64
N THR A 149 -17.34 -23.37 -0.10
CA THR A 149 -18.64 -22.79 -0.44
C THR A 149 -18.43 -21.60 -1.36
N ILE A 150 -19.06 -21.66 -2.54
CA ILE A 150 -19.13 -20.55 -3.48
C ILE A 150 -20.46 -19.85 -3.27
N GLN A 151 -20.43 -18.54 -3.11
CA GLN A 151 -21.58 -17.67 -3.04
C GLN A 151 -21.51 -16.72 -4.23
N PRO A 152 -22.09 -17.07 -5.39
CA PRO A 152 -22.14 -16.18 -6.52
C PRO A 152 -23.17 -15.09 -6.28
N ARG A 153 -22.96 -13.98 -6.97
CA ARG A 153 -23.92 -12.88 -7.02
C ARG A 153 -25.27 -13.28 -7.62
N LEU A 154 -25.25 -14.06 -8.70
CA LEU A 154 -26.45 -14.50 -9.42
C LEU A 154 -26.68 -16.00 -9.20
N SER A 155 -27.95 -16.38 -9.03
CA SER A 155 -28.37 -17.78 -8.91
C SER A 155 -28.49 -18.51 -10.26
N SER A 156 -27.92 -17.95 -11.33
CA SER A 156 -27.84 -18.61 -12.64
C SER A 156 -26.85 -19.76 -12.61
N GLY A 157 -26.95 -20.66 -13.59
CA GLY A 157 -25.93 -21.69 -13.80
C GLY A 157 -24.60 -21.05 -14.13
N ASN A 158 -23.57 -21.38 -13.36
CA ASN A 158 -22.20 -20.96 -13.56
C ASN A 158 -21.29 -22.18 -13.67
N TRP A 159 -20.14 -21.99 -14.31
CA TRP A 159 -19.13 -23.01 -14.51
C TRP A 159 -17.87 -22.69 -13.72
N GLY A 160 -17.19 -23.73 -13.26
CA GLY A 160 -15.85 -23.61 -12.72
C GLY A 160 -15.02 -24.84 -12.99
N ALA A 161 -13.74 -24.74 -12.66
CA ALA A 161 -12.78 -25.79 -12.87
C ALA A 161 -11.72 -25.82 -11.78
N PHE A 162 -11.19 -27.02 -11.55
CA PHE A 162 -10.06 -27.28 -10.69
C PHE A 162 -8.81 -27.52 -11.52
N TYR A 163 -7.66 -27.15 -10.96
CA TYR A 163 -6.35 -27.27 -11.61
C TYR A 163 -5.31 -27.79 -10.62
N ASP A 164 -4.30 -28.47 -11.13
CA ASP A 164 -3.18 -28.98 -10.34
C ASP A 164 -2.12 -27.90 -10.05
N THR A 165 -1.00 -28.27 -9.41
CA THR A 165 0.11 -27.34 -9.09
C THR A 165 0.74 -26.71 -10.33
N ASN A 166 0.65 -27.34 -11.50
CA ASN A 166 1.14 -26.80 -12.77
C ASN A 166 0.07 -25.99 -13.52
N LYS A 167 -1.06 -25.68 -12.87
CA LYS A 167 -2.23 -25.02 -13.48
C LYS A 167 -2.83 -25.81 -14.65
N THR A 168 -2.64 -27.14 -14.67
CA THR A 168 -3.26 -28.03 -15.65
C THR A 168 -4.66 -28.41 -15.18
N PHE A 169 -5.63 -28.43 -16.10
CA PHE A 169 -7.01 -28.81 -15.81
C PHE A 169 -7.11 -30.19 -15.16
N VAL A 170 -7.90 -30.28 -14.09
CA VAL A 170 -8.18 -31.51 -13.34
C VAL A 170 -9.60 -31.99 -13.61
N SER A 171 -10.57 -31.11 -13.39
CA SER A 171 -12.00 -31.41 -13.59
C SER A 171 -12.83 -30.13 -13.54
N GLY A 172 -13.93 -30.08 -14.27
CA GLY A 172 -14.92 -29.01 -14.15
C GLY A 172 -16.03 -29.31 -13.16
N PHE A 173 -16.82 -28.29 -12.90
CA PHE A 173 -18.05 -28.38 -12.13
C PHE A 173 -19.04 -27.29 -12.56
N THR A 174 -20.32 -27.56 -12.32
CA THR A 174 -21.40 -26.59 -12.47
C THR A 174 -21.97 -26.24 -11.10
N TYR A 175 -22.42 -25.00 -10.95
CA TYR A 175 -23.09 -24.59 -9.72
C TYR A 175 -24.20 -23.57 -9.98
N TYR A 176 -25.19 -23.57 -9.10
CA TYR A 176 -26.40 -22.75 -9.21
C TYR A 176 -26.66 -22.04 -7.89
N GLY A 177 -26.45 -20.72 -7.86
CA GLY A 177 -26.51 -19.98 -6.60
C GLY A 177 -25.44 -20.43 -5.61
N SER A 178 -25.69 -20.18 -4.33
CA SER A 178 -24.77 -20.57 -3.26
C SER A 178 -24.69 -22.09 -3.14
N GLN A 179 -23.48 -22.65 -3.24
CA GLN A 179 -23.27 -24.09 -3.26
C GLN A 179 -21.92 -24.49 -2.67
N THR A 180 -21.93 -25.63 -1.98
CA THR A 180 -20.72 -26.31 -1.50
C THR A 180 -20.21 -27.28 -2.55
N ILE A 181 -18.92 -27.20 -2.84
CA ILE A 181 -18.17 -28.11 -3.72
C ILE A 181 -17.00 -28.71 -2.93
N VAL A 182 -16.58 -29.91 -3.29
CA VAL A 182 -15.41 -30.56 -2.68
C VAL A 182 -14.30 -30.62 -3.71
N SER A 183 -13.14 -30.06 -3.38
CA SER A 183 -12.01 -30.08 -4.28
C SER A 183 -11.48 -31.50 -4.52
N PRO A 184 -11.05 -31.85 -5.75
CA PRO A 184 -10.40 -33.13 -6.05
C PRO A 184 -9.09 -33.33 -5.28
N ALA A 185 -8.64 -34.59 -5.15
CA ALA A 185 -7.42 -34.95 -4.42
C ALA A 185 -6.12 -34.37 -5.02
N ASN A 186 -6.11 -34.07 -6.32
CA ASN A 186 -4.98 -33.49 -7.04
C ASN A 186 -5.17 -31.99 -7.36
N ALA A 187 -6.24 -31.36 -6.86
CA ALA A 187 -6.49 -29.94 -7.09
C ALA A 187 -5.66 -29.08 -6.15
N LYS A 188 -4.98 -28.08 -6.73
CA LYS A 188 -4.27 -27.01 -6.03
C LYS A 188 -4.92 -25.65 -6.23
N TYR A 189 -5.59 -25.46 -7.36
CA TYR A 189 -6.28 -24.22 -7.67
C TYR A 189 -7.72 -24.47 -8.10
N ILE A 190 -8.55 -23.46 -7.90
CA ILE A 190 -9.90 -23.36 -8.44
C ILE A 190 -10.02 -22.07 -9.25
N ARG A 191 -10.82 -22.12 -10.32
CA ARG A 191 -11.34 -20.96 -11.00
C ARG A 191 -12.84 -21.11 -11.22
N PHE A 192 -13.57 -20.01 -11.26
CA PHE A 192 -15.01 -20.04 -11.49
C PHE A 192 -15.51 -18.79 -12.21
N THR A 193 -16.63 -18.96 -12.90
CA THR A 193 -17.31 -17.91 -13.67
C THR A 193 -18.14 -17.02 -12.75
N ILE A 194 -17.98 -15.72 -12.91
CA ILE A 194 -18.75 -14.69 -12.23
C ILE A 194 -19.69 -14.08 -13.25
N SER A 195 -20.96 -14.51 -13.25
CA SER A 195 -21.99 -13.90 -14.08
C SER A 195 -22.45 -12.55 -13.52
N TYR A 196 -22.64 -11.56 -14.39
CA TYR A 196 -23.21 -10.25 -14.03
C TYR A 196 -24.13 -9.71 -15.12
N SER A 197 -24.83 -8.60 -14.83
CA SER A 197 -25.76 -7.96 -15.77
C SER A 197 -25.36 -6.54 -16.10
N ASN A 198 -25.69 -6.07 -17.31
CA ASN A 198 -25.48 -4.66 -17.70
C ASN A 198 -26.20 -3.67 -16.77
N SER A 199 -27.34 -4.07 -16.20
CA SER A 199 -28.12 -3.24 -15.29
C SER A 199 -27.47 -3.05 -13.92
N ASN A 200 -26.49 -3.89 -13.57
CA ASN A 200 -25.74 -3.75 -12.34
C ASN A 200 -24.37 -4.44 -12.53
N PRO A 201 -23.35 -3.71 -13.01
CA PRO A 201 -22.08 -4.28 -13.42
C PRO A 201 -21.13 -4.60 -12.25
N ASP A 202 -21.41 -4.14 -11.03
CA ASP A 202 -20.52 -4.35 -9.90
C ASP A 202 -20.67 -5.77 -9.32
N TRP A 203 -19.83 -6.68 -9.82
CA TRP A 203 -19.71 -8.05 -9.34
C TRP A 203 -18.60 -8.24 -8.30
N SER A 204 -17.72 -7.24 -8.16
CA SER A 204 -16.53 -7.29 -7.32
C SER A 204 -16.85 -7.35 -5.82
N THR A 205 -18.06 -6.91 -5.43
CA THR A 205 -18.49 -6.71 -4.03
C THR A 205 -19.52 -7.73 -3.53
N THR A 206 -19.80 -8.79 -4.30
CA THR A 206 -20.92 -9.71 -3.98
C THR A 206 -20.59 -11.19 -4.13
N THR A 207 -19.43 -11.53 -4.70
CA THR A 207 -19.01 -12.92 -4.86
C THR A 207 -18.04 -13.32 -3.75
N GLN A 208 -18.23 -14.52 -3.21
CA GLN A 208 -17.34 -15.09 -2.19
C GLN A 208 -17.06 -16.56 -2.47
N LEU A 209 -15.80 -16.93 -2.33
CA LEU A 209 -15.36 -18.33 -2.20
C LEU A 209 -14.73 -18.47 -0.82
N GLU A 210 -15.18 -19.44 -0.03
CA GLU A 210 -14.64 -19.68 1.30
C GLU A 210 -14.42 -21.17 1.56
N GLU A 211 -13.41 -21.51 2.37
CA GLU A 211 -13.21 -22.87 2.86
C GLU A 211 -14.31 -23.25 3.85
N GLY A 212 -14.95 -24.39 3.64
CA GLY A 212 -16.01 -24.90 4.49
C GLY A 212 -17.22 -25.40 3.73
N ASP A 213 -18.11 -26.04 4.50
CA ASP A 213 -19.34 -26.64 4.03
C ASP A 213 -20.57 -25.74 4.18
N THR A 214 -20.40 -24.54 4.73
CA THR A 214 -21.47 -23.62 5.11
C THR A 214 -21.15 -22.21 4.65
N ALA A 215 -22.10 -21.59 3.96
CA ALA A 215 -22.04 -20.18 3.58
C ALA A 215 -22.02 -19.27 4.81
N THR A 216 -21.10 -18.30 4.86
CA THR A 216 -21.08 -17.22 5.85
C THR A 216 -21.55 -15.90 5.24
N GLU A 217 -21.79 -14.89 6.09
CA GLU A 217 -22.05 -13.54 5.59
C GLU A 217 -20.88 -13.04 4.74
N TRP A 218 -21.21 -12.33 3.67
CA TRP A 218 -20.24 -11.81 2.72
C TRP A 218 -19.22 -10.91 3.41
N GLU A 219 -17.95 -11.07 3.06
CA GLU A 219 -16.89 -10.14 3.41
C GLU A 219 -15.91 -9.89 2.25
N PRO A 220 -15.28 -8.71 2.22
CA PRO A 220 -14.29 -8.42 1.19
C PRO A 220 -13.04 -9.28 1.38
N HIS A 221 -12.35 -9.56 0.29
CA HIS A 221 -11.05 -10.23 0.28
C HIS A 221 -10.00 -9.48 1.11
N LEU A 222 -9.95 -8.15 0.97
CA LEU A 222 -9.06 -7.28 1.73
C LEU A 222 -9.80 -6.67 2.93
N LYS A 223 -9.18 -6.73 4.11
CA LYS A 223 -9.74 -6.19 5.35
C LYS A 223 -9.04 -4.88 5.72
N LYS A 224 -9.70 -3.74 5.52
CA LYS A 224 -9.18 -2.44 5.95
C LYS A 224 -9.16 -2.38 7.47
N ASP A 225 -10.32 -2.30 8.12
CA ASP A 225 -10.39 -2.18 9.59
C ASP A 225 -10.47 -3.55 10.27
N LEU A 226 -9.32 -4.24 10.28
CA LEU A 226 -9.24 -5.61 10.76
C LEU A 226 -9.33 -5.70 12.29
N THR A 227 -10.35 -6.42 12.78
CA THR A 227 -10.40 -6.93 14.15
C THR A 227 -10.42 -8.45 14.12
N ILE A 228 -9.41 -9.06 14.74
CA ILE A 228 -9.34 -10.49 14.97
C ILE A 228 -10.38 -10.83 16.04
N PRO A 229 -11.41 -11.63 15.73
CA PRO A 229 -12.46 -11.95 16.69
C PRO A 229 -11.98 -12.97 17.72
N LYS A 230 -12.76 -13.11 18.80
CA LYS A 230 -12.55 -14.18 19.79
C LYS A 230 -12.63 -15.54 19.11
N PHE A 231 -11.94 -16.51 19.71
CA PHE A 231 -11.88 -17.90 19.26
C PHE A 231 -11.15 -18.15 17.93
N THR A 232 -10.58 -17.13 17.29
CA THR A 232 -9.62 -17.34 16.19
C THR A 232 -8.41 -18.12 16.70
N ARG A 233 -7.90 -19.03 15.86
CA ARG A 233 -6.76 -19.90 16.18
C ARG A 233 -5.75 -19.92 15.04
N GLY A 234 -4.50 -20.19 15.38
CA GLY A 234 -3.40 -20.30 14.44
C GLY A 234 -2.61 -19.00 14.30
N ASN A 235 -1.37 -19.10 13.84
CA ASN A 235 -0.59 -17.89 13.54
C ASN A 235 -1.18 -17.21 12.30
N ILE A 236 -1.14 -15.88 12.28
CA ILE A 236 -1.63 -15.07 11.17
C ILE A 236 -0.45 -14.37 10.51
N SER A 237 -0.44 -14.32 9.18
CA SER A 237 0.46 -13.46 8.41
C SER A 237 -0.39 -12.49 7.62
N LEU A 238 -0.13 -11.19 7.78
CA LEU A 238 -0.88 -10.11 7.14
C LEU A 238 0.03 -9.37 6.18
N LYS A 239 -0.46 -9.17 4.96
CA LYS A 239 0.22 -8.33 3.96
C LYS A 239 -0.61 -7.09 3.66
N ALA A 240 0.01 -5.92 3.68
CA ALA A 240 -0.63 -4.68 3.29
C ALA A 240 -0.71 -4.57 1.76
N ILE A 241 -1.90 -4.26 1.23
CA ILE A 241 -2.13 -4.05 -0.20
C ILE A 241 -2.39 -2.56 -0.48
N TRP A 242 -1.75 -2.05 -1.52
CA TRP A 242 -1.69 -0.64 -1.86
C TRP A 242 -2.15 -0.39 -3.31
N GLU A 243 -2.82 0.73 -3.53
CA GLU A 243 -3.17 1.24 -4.86
C GLU A 243 -2.47 2.59 -5.06
N PRO A 244 -1.72 2.80 -6.16
CA PRO A 244 -1.08 4.09 -6.42
C PRO A 244 -2.14 5.16 -6.69
N ASN A 245 -1.94 6.35 -6.11
CA ASN A 245 -2.84 7.47 -6.31
C ASN A 245 -2.58 8.14 -7.67
N THR A 246 -3.64 8.74 -8.22
CA THR A 246 -3.58 9.64 -9.37
C THR A 246 -3.57 11.10 -8.92
N TYR A 247 -2.79 11.92 -9.63
CA TYR A 247 -2.65 13.35 -9.38
C TYR A 247 -2.76 14.15 -10.68
N THR A 248 -3.19 15.40 -10.57
CA THR A 248 -3.26 16.33 -11.70
C THR A 248 -1.98 17.14 -11.81
N VAL A 249 -1.34 17.09 -12.98
CA VAL A 249 -0.21 17.92 -13.35
C VAL A 249 -0.69 19.05 -14.24
N THR A 250 -0.39 20.30 -13.85
CA THR A 250 -0.64 21.48 -14.69
C THR A 250 0.64 21.91 -15.41
N PHE A 251 0.51 22.33 -16.67
CA PHE A 251 1.63 22.77 -17.50
C PHE A 251 1.65 24.30 -17.62
N ASP A 252 2.61 24.93 -16.95
CA ASP A 252 2.87 26.37 -17.05
C ASP A 252 3.93 26.62 -18.13
N ALA A 253 3.50 27.12 -19.29
CA ALA A 253 4.38 27.43 -20.41
C ALA A 253 5.36 28.59 -20.12
N ASN A 254 5.31 29.22 -18.94
CA ASN A 254 6.27 30.20 -18.44
C ASN A 254 6.54 31.34 -19.46
N GLY A 255 5.45 32.02 -19.83
CA GLY A 255 5.46 33.08 -20.86
C GLY A 255 5.37 32.59 -22.30
N GLY A 256 5.27 31.27 -22.53
CA GLY A 256 4.90 30.67 -23.81
C GLY A 256 3.41 30.27 -23.88
N SER A 257 3.10 29.37 -24.80
CA SER A 257 1.78 28.73 -24.95
C SER A 257 1.93 27.20 -24.99
N VAL A 258 0.94 26.48 -24.45
CA VAL A 258 0.86 25.02 -24.46
C VAL A 258 -0.59 24.61 -24.73
N SER A 259 -0.82 23.61 -25.59
CA SER A 259 -2.17 23.17 -25.97
C SER A 259 -2.83 22.31 -24.88
N THR A 260 -2.04 21.46 -24.24
CA THR A 260 -2.48 20.61 -23.12
C THR A 260 -2.13 21.31 -21.81
N ALA A 261 -3.14 21.90 -21.15
CA ALA A 261 -2.94 22.66 -19.92
C ALA A 261 -2.73 21.76 -18.69
N SER A 262 -3.25 20.53 -18.69
CA SER A 262 -3.05 19.57 -17.61
C SER A 262 -3.17 18.12 -18.08
N LYS A 263 -2.70 17.19 -17.24
CA LYS A 263 -2.91 15.74 -17.39
C LYS A 263 -2.99 15.05 -16.03
N GLU A 264 -3.61 13.87 -16.00
CA GLU A 264 -3.49 12.96 -14.86
C GLU A 264 -2.20 12.14 -14.99
N VAL A 265 -1.56 11.88 -13.85
CA VAL A 265 -0.39 11.01 -13.71
C VAL A 265 -0.58 10.08 -12.51
N VAL A 266 0.08 8.92 -12.55
CA VAL A 266 0.02 7.92 -11.49
C VAL A 266 1.32 7.98 -10.69
N TYR A 267 1.22 8.03 -9.36
CA TYR A 267 2.38 8.02 -8.47
C TYR A 267 3.26 6.77 -8.68
N GLY A 268 4.58 6.96 -8.67
CA GLY A 268 5.55 5.90 -8.91
C GLY A 268 5.60 5.39 -10.36
N GLN A 269 4.88 6.03 -11.29
CA GLN A 269 4.97 5.77 -12.73
C GLN A 269 5.68 6.93 -13.43
N ALA A 270 6.17 6.70 -14.64
CA ALA A 270 6.76 7.77 -15.44
C ALA A 270 5.71 8.78 -15.88
N TYR A 271 6.07 10.07 -16.00
CA TYR A 271 5.13 11.10 -16.44
C TYR A 271 4.48 10.77 -17.79
N ASP A 272 5.25 10.19 -18.72
CA ASP A 272 4.88 9.82 -20.09
C ASP A 272 4.28 10.98 -20.95
N ASN A 273 4.48 10.94 -22.27
CA ASN A 273 3.79 11.83 -23.23
C ASN A 273 3.64 13.32 -22.80
N LEU A 274 4.73 13.98 -22.41
CA LEU A 274 4.71 15.39 -21.99
C LEU A 274 4.48 16.33 -23.19
N PRO A 275 3.65 17.39 -23.06
CA PRO A 275 3.42 18.33 -24.14
C PRO A 275 4.67 19.17 -24.44
N THR A 276 4.78 19.64 -25.69
CA THR A 276 5.84 20.57 -26.11
C THR A 276 5.23 21.96 -26.27
N PRO A 277 5.57 22.95 -25.42
CA PRO A 277 5.07 24.31 -25.53
C PRO A 277 5.82 25.08 -26.63
N THR A 278 5.32 26.26 -26.98
CA THR A 278 5.98 27.20 -27.90
C THR A 278 6.12 28.60 -27.30
N ARG A 279 7.22 29.29 -27.61
CA ARG A 279 7.46 30.68 -27.21
C ARG A 279 8.30 31.38 -28.27
N GLU A 280 7.78 32.47 -28.84
CA GLU A 280 8.44 33.19 -29.93
C GLU A 280 9.83 33.72 -29.51
N GLY A 281 10.86 33.39 -30.30
CA GLY A 281 12.25 33.78 -30.02
C GLY A 281 12.99 32.89 -29.02
N TYR A 282 12.40 31.77 -28.59
CA TYR A 282 13.01 30.84 -27.62
C TYR A 282 12.93 29.38 -28.10
N THR A 283 13.89 28.58 -27.67
CA THR A 283 13.92 27.12 -27.81
C THR A 283 13.48 26.47 -26.49
N PHE A 284 12.51 25.57 -26.54
CA PHE A 284 12.09 24.76 -25.39
C PHE A 284 13.20 23.78 -24.98
N LYS A 285 13.54 23.74 -23.69
CA LYS A 285 14.58 22.86 -23.14
C LYS A 285 14.07 21.72 -22.27
N GLY A 286 12.82 21.78 -21.84
CA GLY A 286 12.21 20.77 -20.97
C GLY A 286 11.32 21.40 -19.93
N TRP A 287 10.77 20.55 -19.07
CA TRP A 287 9.95 20.94 -17.94
C TRP A 287 10.81 20.89 -16.66
N HIS A 288 10.55 21.76 -15.69
CA HIS A 288 11.03 21.57 -14.31
C HIS A 288 9.86 21.52 -13.33
N GLY A 289 10.01 20.67 -12.30
CA GLY A 289 9.04 20.51 -11.23
C GLY A 289 9.45 21.29 -9.98
N LYS A 290 9.46 20.61 -8.83
CA LYS A 290 9.73 21.22 -7.51
C LYS A 290 11.21 21.50 -7.28
N ASN A 291 12.09 20.74 -7.92
CA ASN A 291 13.53 20.94 -7.76
C ASN A 291 13.97 22.20 -8.51
N MET A 292 14.47 23.17 -7.76
CA MET A 292 14.94 24.47 -8.24
C MET A 292 16.44 24.48 -8.55
N PHE A 293 17.17 23.43 -8.20
CA PHE A 293 18.60 23.31 -8.40
C PHE A 293 18.92 22.66 -9.75
N ASN A 294 19.50 23.41 -10.68
CA ASN A 294 19.96 22.89 -11.96
C ASN A 294 21.43 22.49 -11.89
N GLU A 295 21.72 21.19 -11.95
CA GLU A 295 23.10 20.68 -11.92
C GLU A 295 23.90 21.02 -13.19
N GLU A 296 23.23 21.36 -14.30
CA GLU A 296 23.89 21.78 -15.54
C GLU A 296 24.31 23.27 -15.51
N ASP A 297 23.79 24.07 -14.57
CA ASP A 297 24.08 25.50 -14.40
C ASP A 297 24.87 25.76 -13.10
N VAL A 298 26.01 25.08 -12.99
CA VAL A 298 26.93 25.19 -11.85
C VAL A 298 28.30 25.71 -12.27
N VAL A 299 28.96 26.41 -11.37
CA VAL A 299 30.39 26.73 -11.50
C VAL A 299 31.20 25.66 -10.79
N GLN A 300 32.19 25.13 -11.51
CA GLN A 300 33.05 24.05 -11.04
C GLN A 300 34.29 24.58 -10.31
N ASP A 301 34.82 23.75 -9.42
CA ASP A 301 36.08 23.94 -8.70
C ASP A 301 36.09 25.21 -7.83
N ALA A 302 34.92 25.51 -7.25
CA ALA A 302 34.73 26.65 -6.35
C ALA A 302 33.54 26.42 -5.40
N TYR A 303 33.54 27.12 -4.27
CA TYR A 303 32.39 27.27 -3.36
C TYR A 303 32.18 28.75 -3.01
N ILE A 304 30.99 29.08 -2.51
CA ILE A 304 30.67 30.42 -2.02
C ILE A 304 30.94 30.51 -0.52
N GLN A 305 31.73 31.51 -0.13
CA GLN A 305 31.96 31.86 1.26
C GLN A 305 30.69 32.39 1.92
N ILE A 306 30.50 32.02 3.19
CA ILE A 306 29.31 32.42 3.95
C ILE A 306 29.49 33.77 4.65
N GLU A 307 30.71 34.31 4.66
CA GLU A 307 31.04 35.56 5.33
C GLU A 307 30.73 36.77 4.46
N ASP A 308 31.00 36.68 3.16
CA ASP A 308 30.92 37.80 2.21
C ASP A 308 30.24 37.43 0.88
N GLY A 309 29.86 36.16 0.67
CA GLY A 309 29.24 35.69 -0.56
C GLY A 309 30.18 35.65 -1.75
N MET A 310 31.49 35.74 -1.55
CA MET A 310 32.48 35.67 -2.62
C MET A 310 32.81 34.21 -2.98
N PRO A 311 33.07 33.91 -4.27
CA PRO A 311 33.54 32.60 -4.67
C PRO A 311 35.02 32.40 -4.29
N ILE A 312 35.34 31.27 -3.69
CA ILE A 312 36.72 30.80 -3.52
C ILE A 312 36.94 29.57 -4.38
N HIS A 313 38.03 29.59 -5.15
CA HIS A 313 38.57 28.40 -5.78
C HIS A 313 39.31 27.56 -4.74
N TRP A 314 38.83 26.34 -4.52
CA TRP A 314 39.45 25.36 -3.65
C TRP A 314 39.47 24.01 -4.35
N ASP A 315 40.66 23.53 -4.69
CA ASP A 315 40.89 22.19 -5.22
C ASP A 315 42.14 21.61 -4.54
N ASP A 316 41.94 20.77 -3.53
CA ASP A 316 43.00 19.97 -2.91
C ASP A 316 43.16 18.59 -3.59
N GLY A 317 42.52 18.41 -4.76
CA GLY A 317 42.47 17.16 -5.52
C GLY A 317 41.49 16.11 -4.97
N VAL A 318 40.97 16.28 -3.74
CA VAL A 318 40.12 15.31 -3.04
C VAL A 318 38.72 15.86 -2.73
N ASN A 319 38.63 17.13 -2.34
CA ASN A 319 37.42 17.86 -2.00
C ASN A 319 37.09 18.86 -3.11
N LYS A 320 36.54 18.37 -4.21
CA LYS A 320 36.08 19.22 -5.31
C LYS A 320 34.70 19.80 -5.01
N TRP A 321 34.59 21.11 -5.13
CA TRP A 321 33.36 21.85 -4.91
C TRP A 321 32.76 22.37 -6.20
N ASN A 322 31.45 22.45 -6.21
CA ASN A 322 30.70 23.21 -7.18
C ASN A 322 29.77 24.15 -6.42
N TYR A 323 29.34 25.22 -7.08
CA TYR A 323 28.21 26.02 -6.60
C TYR A 323 27.22 26.32 -7.72
N SER A 324 25.96 26.54 -7.39
CA SER A 324 24.93 26.94 -8.36
C SER A 324 25.09 28.38 -8.84
N ASN A 325 24.60 28.66 -10.04
CA ASN A 325 24.26 30.03 -10.39
C ASN A 325 23.17 30.60 -9.44
N TYR A 326 22.79 31.86 -9.64
CA TYR A 326 21.77 32.52 -8.83
C TYR A 326 20.39 31.87 -9.06
N ILE A 327 19.92 31.08 -8.10
CA ILE A 327 18.59 30.47 -8.12
C ILE A 327 17.60 31.49 -7.55
N LEU A 328 16.51 31.74 -8.27
CA LEU A 328 15.46 32.66 -7.84
C LEU A 328 14.73 32.12 -6.60
N VAL A 329 14.53 32.96 -5.60
CA VAL A 329 13.72 32.69 -4.42
C VAL A 329 12.81 33.89 -4.12
N GLU A 330 11.80 33.67 -3.29
CA GLU A 330 10.92 34.73 -2.82
C GLU A 330 11.22 35.08 -1.36
N ALA A 331 11.13 36.37 -1.06
CA ALA A 331 11.30 36.88 0.29
C ALA A 331 10.27 36.28 1.27
N ASN A 332 10.71 36.00 2.50
CA ASN A 332 9.90 35.40 3.58
C ASN A 332 9.35 34.00 3.32
N LYS A 333 9.66 33.37 2.16
CA LYS A 333 9.31 31.97 1.91
C LYS A 333 10.32 31.02 2.56
N THR A 334 9.83 29.83 2.92
CA THR A 334 10.66 28.75 3.43
C THR A 334 11.11 27.86 2.29
N TYR A 335 12.38 27.50 2.28
CA TYR A 335 12.95 26.54 1.34
C TYR A 335 13.69 25.45 2.11
N THR A 336 13.63 24.25 1.57
CA THR A 336 14.35 23.09 2.07
C THR A 336 15.37 22.65 1.04
N PHE A 337 16.58 22.39 1.52
CA PHE A 337 17.68 21.85 0.77
C PHE A 337 17.95 20.42 1.26
N ASN A 338 17.89 19.47 0.34
CA ASN A 338 18.19 18.07 0.60
C ASN A 338 19.55 17.73 -0.03
N PRO A 339 20.66 17.86 0.72
CA PRO A 339 21.94 17.35 0.27
C PRO A 339 21.94 15.83 0.44
N ASN A 340 22.16 15.10 -0.66
CA ASN A 340 22.39 13.67 -0.64
C ASN A 340 23.38 13.26 0.48
N SER A 341 22.86 12.58 1.50
CA SER A 341 23.43 11.47 2.28
C SER A 341 22.99 11.52 3.74
N SER A 342 22.72 10.33 4.27
CA SER A 342 22.32 9.94 5.62
C SER A 342 23.32 10.28 6.74
N ALA A 343 24.23 11.24 6.51
CA ALA A 343 25.23 11.68 7.46
C ALA A 343 25.40 13.20 7.40
N GLY A 344 24.37 13.95 7.85
CA GLY A 344 24.38 15.38 8.21
C GLY A 344 25.61 16.17 7.75
N ASN A 345 25.77 16.29 6.43
CA ASN A 345 27.10 16.59 5.88
C ASN A 345 27.41 18.07 6.11
N GLN A 346 28.41 18.35 6.95
CA GLN A 346 28.85 19.67 7.42
C GLN A 346 29.46 20.57 6.31
N TYR A 347 29.20 20.24 5.04
CA TYR A 347 29.91 20.74 3.88
C TYR A 347 28.96 21.17 2.76
N THR A 348 27.81 21.73 3.12
CA THR A 348 27.00 22.53 2.20
C THR A 348 26.91 23.94 2.75
N SER A 349 27.13 24.91 1.88
CA SER A 349 26.99 26.33 2.22
C SER A 349 25.97 26.97 1.31
N HIS A 350 25.15 27.83 1.91
CA HIS A 350 24.11 28.57 1.20
C HIS A 350 24.39 30.05 1.37
N SER A 351 24.28 30.81 0.30
CA SER A 351 24.43 32.27 0.33
C SER A 351 23.25 32.93 -0.33
N ILE A 352 22.63 33.87 0.38
CA ILE A 352 21.43 34.59 -0.03
C ILE A 352 21.82 35.99 -0.50
N TYR A 353 21.17 36.46 -1.56
CA TYR A 353 21.43 37.75 -2.19
C TYR A 353 20.15 38.51 -2.50
N ASP A 354 20.25 39.85 -2.55
CA ASP A 354 19.15 40.74 -2.91
C ASP A 354 18.93 40.81 -4.43
N VAL A 355 17.96 41.62 -4.89
CA VAL A 355 17.63 41.81 -6.31
C VAL A 355 18.81 42.34 -7.15
N ASN A 356 19.73 43.07 -6.53
CA ASN A 356 20.94 43.60 -7.16
C ASN A 356 22.13 42.65 -7.05
N LYS A 357 21.92 41.44 -6.53
CA LYS A 357 22.95 40.42 -6.24
C LYS A 357 23.94 40.83 -5.15
N ASN A 358 23.57 41.78 -4.28
CA ASN A 358 24.36 42.05 -3.08
C ASN A 358 24.15 40.93 -2.07
N PHE A 359 25.23 40.50 -1.43
CA PHE A 359 25.19 39.47 -0.40
C PHE A 359 24.38 39.92 0.82
N ILE A 360 23.49 39.05 1.31
CA ILE A 360 22.66 39.29 2.49
C ILE A 360 23.17 38.44 3.66
N LYS A 361 23.27 37.12 3.46
CA LYS A 361 23.58 36.19 4.54
C LYS A 361 24.03 34.83 4.01
N GLY A 362 25.00 34.22 4.70
CA GLY A 362 25.46 32.86 4.45
C GLY A 362 25.12 31.91 5.60
N PHE A 363 25.03 30.62 5.29
CA PHE A 363 24.68 29.56 6.24
C PHE A 363 25.51 28.31 5.95
N ASN A 364 26.11 27.73 7.00
CA ASN A 364 26.61 26.35 6.98
C ASN A 364 25.48 25.45 7.46
N THR A 365 25.06 24.49 6.65
CA THR A 365 23.84 23.74 6.92
C THR A 365 24.13 22.28 7.21
N GLY A 366 24.18 21.95 8.50
CA GLY A 366 23.72 20.64 9.00
C GLY A 366 22.18 20.56 9.10
N LEU A 367 21.46 21.66 8.84
CA LEU A 367 20.00 21.79 8.90
C LEU A 367 19.44 22.15 7.53
N GLN A 368 18.45 21.38 7.09
CA GLN A 368 17.93 21.33 5.73
C GLN A 368 17.02 22.52 5.36
N THR A 369 16.48 23.29 6.32
CA THR A 369 15.38 24.24 6.06
C THR A 369 15.75 25.68 6.42
N MET A 370 15.35 26.65 5.60
CA MET A 370 15.62 28.08 5.82
C MET A 370 14.48 29.00 5.36
N VAL A 371 14.21 30.05 6.15
CA VAL A 371 13.30 31.15 5.79
C VAL A 371 14.08 32.27 5.13
N MET A 372 13.67 32.68 3.94
CA MET A 372 14.33 33.75 3.19
C MET A 372 14.14 35.11 3.87
N PRO A 373 15.22 35.92 4.02
CA PRO A 373 15.12 37.32 4.41
C PRO A 373 14.10 38.12 3.58
N SER A 374 13.55 39.19 4.15
CA SER A 374 12.52 40.01 3.50
C SER A 374 12.99 40.74 2.24
N ASN A 375 14.30 40.86 2.03
CA ASN A 375 14.92 41.44 0.84
C ASN A 375 15.60 40.40 -0.07
N ALA A 376 15.43 39.10 0.20
CA ALA A 376 16.02 38.03 -0.59
C ALA A 376 15.40 37.95 -1.99
N LYS A 377 16.24 37.72 -2.99
CA LYS A 377 15.82 37.43 -4.36
C LYS A 377 16.51 36.21 -4.95
N TYR A 378 17.72 35.92 -4.49
CA TYR A 378 18.49 34.79 -4.98
C TYR A 378 19.14 34.00 -3.86
N ILE A 379 19.34 32.71 -4.12
CA ILE A 379 20.20 31.83 -3.33
C ILE A 379 21.23 31.19 -4.25
N ARG A 380 22.41 30.91 -3.69
CA ARG A 380 23.42 30.06 -4.31
C ARG A 380 23.77 28.95 -3.35
N VAL A 381 23.90 27.76 -3.89
CA VAL A 381 24.14 26.53 -3.14
C VAL A 381 25.54 26.03 -3.50
N SER A 382 26.40 25.84 -2.50
CA SER A 382 27.68 25.16 -2.67
C SER A 382 27.59 23.74 -2.13
N TYR A 383 28.13 22.80 -2.88
CA TYR A 383 28.09 21.37 -2.56
C TYR A 383 29.36 20.67 -3.04
N ARG A 384 29.67 19.54 -2.40
CA ARG A 384 30.77 18.67 -2.86
C ARG A 384 30.35 17.94 -4.12
N ARG A 385 31.24 17.89 -5.12
CA ARG A 385 31.00 17.21 -6.41
C ARG A 385 30.71 15.71 -6.24
N SER A 386 31.29 15.07 -5.22
CA SER A 386 30.97 13.68 -4.87
C SER A 386 29.49 13.44 -4.53
N ASN A 387 28.77 14.51 -4.20
CA ASN A 387 27.38 14.48 -3.77
C ASN A 387 26.45 15.10 -4.84
N SER A 388 26.90 15.22 -6.10
CA SER A 388 26.13 15.86 -7.16
C SER A 388 24.82 15.11 -7.48
N SER A 389 24.84 13.79 -7.36
CA SER A 389 23.63 12.99 -7.50
C SER A 389 22.65 13.35 -6.39
N ASN A 390 21.43 13.72 -6.75
CA ASN A 390 20.32 13.99 -5.83
C ASN A 390 20.39 15.31 -5.03
N VAL A 391 21.06 16.34 -5.55
CA VAL A 391 20.95 17.70 -5.00
C VAL A 391 19.58 18.29 -5.33
N GLN A 392 18.83 18.69 -4.30
CA GLN A 392 17.52 19.30 -4.44
C GLN A 392 17.38 20.52 -3.54
N LEU A 393 16.93 21.62 -4.14
CA LEU A 393 16.40 22.79 -3.43
C LEU A 393 14.93 22.90 -3.81
N GLU A 394 14.06 23.00 -2.82
CA GLU A 394 12.61 23.08 -3.03
C GLU A 394 11.95 24.06 -2.07
N GLU A 395 10.81 24.61 -2.46
CA GLU A 395 9.97 25.43 -1.57
C GLU A 395 9.27 24.51 -0.55
N GLY A 396 9.25 24.93 0.72
CA GLY A 396 8.64 24.17 1.81
C GLY A 396 9.57 24.02 3.01
N ASP A 397 9.04 23.50 4.10
CA ASP A 397 9.75 23.27 5.36
C ASP A 397 10.26 21.83 5.55
N THR A 398 9.82 20.93 4.67
CA THR A 398 10.05 19.49 4.75
C THR A 398 10.70 19.02 3.45
N ALA A 399 11.77 18.23 3.58
CA ALA A 399 12.42 17.62 2.42
C ALA A 399 11.53 16.51 1.85
N THR A 400 11.33 16.51 0.54
CA THR A 400 10.53 15.49 -0.15
C THR A 400 11.42 14.52 -0.94
N ALA A 401 10.81 13.48 -1.50
CA ALA A 401 11.50 12.55 -2.39
C ALA A 401 12.21 13.30 -3.54
N TYR A 402 13.41 12.85 -3.88
CA TYR A 402 14.22 13.51 -4.92
C TYR A 402 13.51 13.50 -6.27
N GLU A 403 13.48 14.67 -6.92
CA GLU A 403 13.05 14.86 -8.30
C GLU A 403 14.16 15.58 -9.08
N PRO A 404 14.52 15.13 -10.29
CA PRO A 404 15.51 15.82 -11.11
C PRO A 404 15.01 17.21 -11.53
N TYR A 405 15.94 18.14 -11.79
CA TYR A 405 15.59 19.47 -12.30
C TYR A 405 14.85 19.39 -13.64
N TYR A 406 15.36 18.59 -14.57
CA TYR A 406 14.71 18.34 -15.86
C TYR A 406 13.74 17.15 -15.74
N ILE A 407 12.46 17.43 -15.92
CA ILE A 407 11.40 16.43 -16.02
C ILE A 407 11.24 16.00 -17.47
N THR A 408 11.33 14.70 -17.68
CA THR A 408 11.21 14.03 -18.98
C THR A 408 10.04 13.05 -18.94
N SER A 409 9.65 12.51 -20.09
CA SER A 409 8.60 11.47 -20.15
C SER A 409 8.98 10.20 -19.40
N THR A 410 10.27 9.95 -19.14
CA THR A 410 10.77 8.80 -18.39
C THR A 410 10.99 9.10 -16.91
N THR A 411 10.84 10.34 -16.47
CA THR A 411 10.98 10.72 -15.05
C THR A 411 9.82 10.13 -14.26
N GLU A 412 10.10 9.45 -13.15
CA GLU A 412 9.10 8.92 -12.23
C GLU A 412 8.39 10.03 -11.45
N VAL A 413 7.08 9.90 -11.28
CA VAL A 413 6.26 10.82 -10.49
C VAL A 413 6.43 10.50 -9.01
N VAL A 414 7.13 11.40 -8.33
CA VAL A 414 7.43 11.29 -6.88
C VAL A 414 6.70 12.35 -6.05
N GLN A 415 5.82 13.14 -6.66
CA GLN A 415 5.03 14.15 -5.98
C GLN A 415 3.66 13.57 -5.63
N ALA A 416 3.37 13.43 -4.33
CA ALA A 416 2.14 12.85 -3.80
C ALA A 416 0.99 13.88 -3.69
N ASN A 417 0.91 14.81 -4.65
CA ASN A 417 -0.08 15.87 -4.70
C ASN A 417 -0.24 16.41 -6.15
N ASP A 418 -1.30 17.16 -6.38
CA ASP A 418 -1.42 17.98 -7.58
C ASP A 418 -0.29 19.01 -7.63
N HIS A 419 0.33 19.18 -8.78
CA HIS A 419 1.51 20.03 -8.94
C HIS A 419 1.60 20.64 -10.33
N THR A 420 2.58 21.53 -10.51
CA THR A 420 2.81 22.25 -11.76
C THR A 420 4.20 21.97 -12.30
N LEU A 421 4.29 21.67 -13.58
CA LEU A 421 5.54 21.67 -14.33
C LEU A 421 5.68 22.98 -15.10
N LYS A 422 6.84 23.62 -14.99
CA LYS A 422 7.14 24.91 -15.63
C LYS A 422 8.10 24.74 -16.79
N ALA A 423 7.84 25.42 -17.90
CA ALA A 423 8.66 25.33 -19.10
C ALA A 423 10.00 26.05 -18.93
N ILE A 424 11.07 25.38 -19.36
CA ILE A 424 12.43 25.91 -19.42
C ILE A 424 12.71 26.38 -20.85
N TRP A 425 13.19 27.61 -20.98
CA TRP A 425 13.42 28.27 -22.27
C TRP A 425 14.88 28.71 -22.40
N LYS A 426 15.44 28.56 -23.61
CA LYS A 426 16.70 29.20 -24.02
C LYS A 426 16.40 30.22 -25.12
N GLN A 427 16.83 31.47 -24.95
CA GLN A 427 16.69 32.49 -26.00
C GLN A 427 17.52 32.10 -27.24
N ASN A 428 16.95 32.30 -28.43
CA ASN A 428 17.56 31.94 -29.72
C ASN A 428 18.69 32.87 -30.14
#